data_AF-A0A1G4ZCX0-F1
#
_entry.id   AF-A0A1G4ZCX0-F1
#
_cell.length_a   1.000
_cell.length_b   1.000
_cell.length_c   1.000
_cell.angle_alpha   90.00
_cell.angle_beta   90.00
_cell.angle_gamma   90.00
#
_symmetry.space_group_name_H-M   'P 1'
#
loop_
_entity.id
_entity.type
_entity.pdbx_description
1 polymer ?
#
loop_
_entity_poly.entity_id
_entity_poly.type
_entity_poly.pdbx_seq_one_letter_code
_entity_poly.pdbx_strand_id
1 'polypeptide(L)'
;MYTNSAIAAKMEADKHLALMLEHALAGVRDEILKQGQNLETGMTRLAFYTSCFTQNYQDVCAKQKKEDIRFALNIYGLIGKRSVIERMIRIYVDLLLQNLTPERLRRVERALLKLGAGLASGSLTNQALASAITAAACYSFGLTTTIDRALLKRSTLALTLTGWYAYVQKAADAADRLKQQNGMYYHALYAEELEMLYFLIEPVISRNPSLNRIMSSDDEIAAAINRIIR
;
A
#
# COMPACT_ATOMS: atom_id res chain seq x y z
N MET A 1 18.08 -18.74 -37.11
CA MET A 1 17.56 -17.80 -38.13
C MET A 1 16.37 -17.07 -37.53
N TYR A 2 16.51 -15.78 -37.22
CA TYR A 2 15.37 -14.93 -36.86
C TYR A 2 14.58 -14.66 -38.14
N THR A 3 13.29 -15.03 -38.17
CA THR A 3 12.43 -14.83 -39.34
C THR A 3 12.08 -13.34 -39.50
N ASN A 4 11.93 -12.86 -40.75
CA ASN A 4 11.52 -11.47 -41.04
C ASN A 4 10.23 -11.06 -40.30
N SER A 5 9.35 -12.01 -40.00
CA SER A 5 8.13 -11.82 -39.20
C SER A 5 8.40 -11.44 -37.74
N ALA A 6 9.45 -11.99 -37.11
CA ALA A 6 9.81 -11.67 -35.72
C ALA A 6 10.40 -10.26 -35.61
N ILE A 7 11.15 -9.82 -36.62
CA ILE A 7 11.70 -8.47 -36.70
C ILE A 7 10.57 -7.45 -36.92
N ALA A 8 9.64 -7.74 -37.84
CA ALA A 8 8.48 -6.88 -38.08
C ALA A 8 7.59 -6.73 -36.84
N ALA A 9 7.29 -7.83 -36.14
CA ALA A 9 6.50 -7.80 -34.90
C ALA A 9 7.18 -6.99 -33.79
N LYS A 10 8.51 -7.09 -33.67
CA LYS A 10 9.28 -6.28 -32.71
C LYS A 10 9.22 -4.79 -33.05
N MET A 11 9.41 -4.43 -34.33
CA MET A 11 9.33 -3.04 -34.78
C MET A 11 7.94 -2.43 -34.57
N GLU A 12 6.88 -3.23 -34.73
CA GLU A 12 5.50 -2.80 -34.47
C GLU A 12 5.24 -2.55 -32.97
N ALA A 13 5.76 -3.41 -32.09
CA ALA A 13 5.72 -3.22 -30.64
C ALA A 13 6.49 -1.95 -30.21
N ASP A 14 7.70 -1.74 -30.76
CA ASP A 14 8.52 -0.55 -30.48
C ASP A 14 7.81 0.74 -30.94
N LYS A 15 7.13 0.70 -32.09
CA LYS A 15 6.33 1.82 -32.61
C LYS A 15 5.14 2.14 -31.69
N HIS A 16 4.42 1.13 -31.21
CA HIS A 16 3.33 1.34 -30.27
C HIS A 16 3.81 1.90 -28.93
N LEU A 17 4.97 1.44 -28.44
CA LEU A 17 5.59 1.98 -27.23
C LEU A 17 5.95 3.47 -27.38
N ALA A 18 6.57 3.84 -28.50
CA ALA A 18 6.93 5.23 -28.78
C ALA A 18 5.69 6.13 -28.79
N LEU A 19 4.60 5.68 -29.42
CA LEU A 19 3.33 6.43 -29.46
C LEU A 19 2.69 6.56 -28.07
N MET A 20 2.73 5.50 -27.25
CA MET A 20 2.23 5.54 -25.88
C MET A 20 3.03 6.51 -25.01
N LEU A 21 4.36 6.51 -25.15
CA LEU A 21 5.27 7.41 -24.45
C LEU A 21 5.07 8.87 -24.89
N GLU A 22 4.89 9.10 -26.18
CA GLU A 22 4.64 10.43 -26.75
C GLU A 22 3.30 11.01 -26.24
N HIS A 23 2.21 10.24 -26.26
CA HIS A 23 0.92 10.65 -25.70
C HIS A 23 0.99 10.89 -24.19
N ALA A 24 1.78 10.09 -23.48
CA ALA A 24 2.04 10.23 -22.05
C ALA A 24 2.78 11.54 -21.69
N LEU A 25 3.66 12.03 -22.57
CA LEU A 25 4.51 13.21 -22.34
C LEU A 25 3.94 14.50 -22.95
N ALA A 26 3.02 14.41 -23.91
CA ALA A 26 2.49 15.55 -24.67
C ALA A 26 1.77 16.62 -23.80
N GLY A 27 1.26 16.27 -22.61
CA GLY A 27 0.42 17.16 -21.79
C GLY A 27 1.03 17.72 -20.51
N VAL A 28 2.30 17.44 -20.18
CA VAL A 28 2.78 17.59 -18.78
C VAL A 28 4.11 18.37 -18.63
N ARG A 29 4.59 19.03 -19.69
CA ARG A 29 5.95 19.64 -19.76
C ARG A 29 6.30 20.61 -18.61
N ASP A 30 5.36 21.43 -18.14
CA ASP A 30 5.66 22.51 -17.18
C ASP A 30 5.54 22.12 -15.70
N GLU A 31 4.68 21.16 -15.35
CA GLU A 31 4.52 20.67 -13.96
C GLU A 31 5.58 19.59 -13.62
N ILE A 32 6.18 18.97 -14.64
CA ILE A 32 7.15 17.84 -14.54
C ILE A 32 8.47 18.22 -13.87
N LEU A 33 9.01 19.41 -14.11
CA LEU A 33 10.33 19.81 -13.58
C LEU A 33 10.38 19.84 -12.04
N LYS A 34 9.22 19.88 -11.37
CA LYS A 34 9.11 19.86 -9.90
C LYS A 34 8.93 18.47 -9.29
N GLN A 35 8.65 17.40 -10.05
CA GLN A 35 8.36 16.04 -9.53
C GLN A 35 9.08 14.91 -10.29
N GLY A 36 10.41 15.00 -10.43
CA GLY A 36 11.21 14.01 -11.18
C GLY A 36 11.04 12.54 -10.74
N GLN A 37 10.80 12.27 -9.44
CA GLN A 37 10.64 10.90 -8.93
C GLN A 37 9.36 10.20 -9.42
N ASN A 38 8.24 10.93 -9.55
CA ASN A 38 6.97 10.34 -10.01
C ASN A 38 7.01 9.98 -11.50
N LEU A 39 7.80 10.71 -12.29
CA LEU A 39 7.98 10.45 -13.72
C LEU A 39 8.72 9.14 -13.96
N GLU A 40 9.84 8.91 -13.26
CA GLU A 40 10.62 7.68 -13.37
C GLU A 40 9.76 6.44 -13.07
N THR A 41 9.03 6.46 -11.96
CA THR A 41 8.16 5.37 -11.52
C THR A 41 7.00 5.08 -12.50
N GLY A 42 6.38 6.12 -13.09
CA GLY A 42 5.36 5.94 -14.12
C GLY A 42 5.91 5.39 -15.44
N MET A 43 7.11 5.83 -15.84
CA MET A 43 7.80 5.31 -17.03
C MET A 43 8.20 3.85 -16.89
N THR A 44 8.63 3.42 -15.69
CA THR A 44 8.95 2.03 -15.39
C THR A 44 7.77 1.11 -15.69
N ARG A 45 6.56 1.44 -15.24
CA ARG A 45 5.36 0.62 -15.48
C ARG A 45 4.97 0.59 -16.96
N LEU A 46 5.03 1.72 -17.66
CA LEU A 46 4.79 1.79 -19.12
C LEU A 46 5.79 0.92 -19.90
N ALA A 47 7.06 0.94 -19.51
CA ALA A 47 8.08 0.10 -20.12
C ALA A 47 7.78 -1.39 -19.87
N PHE A 48 7.34 -1.77 -18.67
CA PHE A 48 6.96 -3.14 -18.37
C PHE A 48 5.69 -3.60 -19.10
N TYR A 49 4.81 -2.70 -19.55
CA TYR A 49 3.67 -3.06 -20.40
C TYR A 49 4.08 -3.57 -21.79
N THR A 50 5.34 -3.34 -22.21
CA THR A 50 5.90 -3.98 -23.42
C THR A 50 5.87 -5.50 -23.33
N SER A 51 5.89 -6.05 -22.11
CA SER A 51 5.83 -7.48 -21.87
C SER A 51 4.56 -8.12 -22.46
N CYS A 52 3.46 -7.37 -22.54
CA CYS A 52 2.21 -7.81 -23.16
C CYS A 52 2.34 -8.16 -24.65
N PHE A 53 3.34 -7.62 -25.34
CA PHE A 53 3.59 -7.85 -26.77
C PHE A 53 4.59 -8.98 -27.03
N THR A 54 5.08 -9.63 -25.96
CA THR A 54 6.06 -10.72 -26.05
C THR A 54 5.50 -12.00 -25.42
N GLN A 55 5.64 -13.14 -26.08
CA GLN A 55 5.07 -14.41 -25.59
C GLN A 55 5.73 -14.88 -24.28
N ASN A 56 7.02 -14.57 -24.08
CA ASN A 56 7.78 -15.06 -22.93
C ASN A 56 7.57 -14.27 -21.63
N TYR A 57 6.84 -13.13 -21.67
CA TYR A 57 6.63 -12.27 -20.50
C TYR A 57 5.14 -11.94 -20.26
N GLN A 58 4.26 -12.84 -20.67
CA GLN A 58 2.81 -12.72 -20.49
C GLN A 58 2.40 -12.74 -19.01
N ASP A 59 3.17 -13.40 -18.15
CA ASP A 59 3.01 -13.40 -16.70
C ASP A 59 3.20 -11.99 -16.11
N VAL A 60 4.23 -11.28 -16.57
CA VAL A 60 4.50 -9.87 -16.18
C VAL A 60 3.37 -8.95 -16.63
N CYS A 61 2.81 -9.19 -17.82
CA CYS A 61 1.66 -8.45 -18.34
C CYS A 61 0.39 -8.73 -17.52
N ALA A 62 0.12 -10.01 -17.24
CA ALA A 62 -1.05 -10.43 -16.46
C ALA A 62 -1.00 -9.87 -15.03
N LYS A 63 0.18 -9.86 -14.40
CA LYS A 63 0.40 -9.23 -13.09
C LYS A 63 0.05 -7.75 -13.11
N GLN A 64 0.58 -6.98 -14.07
CA GLN A 64 0.30 -5.55 -14.19
C GLN A 64 -1.19 -5.26 -14.39
N LYS A 65 -1.85 -5.98 -15.29
CA LYS A 65 -3.30 -5.83 -15.51
C LYS A 65 -4.10 -6.08 -14.22
N LYS A 66 -3.72 -7.11 -13.46
CA LYS A 66 -4.39 -7.45 -12.20
C LYS A 66 -4.20 -6.35 -11.14
N GLU A 67 -3.00 -5.83 -11.02
CA GLU A 67 -2.69 -4.72 -10.10
C GLU A 67 -3.43 -3.43 -10.51
N ASP A 68 -3.49 -3.11 -11.80
CA ASP A 68 -4.22 -1.95 -12.32
C ASP A 68 -5.71 -2.02 -11.98
N ILE A 69 -6.33 -3.20 -12.17
CA ILE A 69 -7.75 -3.45 -11.82
C ILE A 69 -7.97 -3.27 -10.32
N ARG A 70 -7.12 -3.87 -9.49
CA ARG A 70 -7.25 -3.80 -8.03
C ARG A 70 -7.04 -2.38 -7.52
N PHE A 71 -6.04 -1.66 -8.03
CA PHE A 71 -5.85 -0.26 -7.67
C PHE A 71 -7.07 0.59 -8.06
N ALA A 72 -7.62 0.40 -9.25
CA ALA A 72 -8.84 1.09 -9.68
C ALA A 72 -10.01 0.79 -8.74
N LEU A 73 -10.28 -0.48 -8.42
CA LEU A 73 -11.33 -0.89 -7.47
C LEU A 73 -11.15 -0.22 -6.11
N ASN A 74 -9.93 -0.18 -5.60
CA ASN A 74 -9.61 0.44 -4.32
C ASN A 74 -9.88 1.94 -4.35
N ILE A 75 -9.53 2.63 -5.44
CA ILE A 75 -9.81 4.06 -5.64
C ILE A 75 -11.31 4.34 -5.76
N TYR A 76 -12.06 3.53 -6.51
CA TYR A 76 -13.52 3.67 -6.58
C TYR A 76 -14.20 3.38 -5.23
N GLY A 77 -13.69 2.40 -4.47
CA GLY A 77 -14.13 2.07 -3.12
C GLY A 77 -13.72 3.09 -2.04
N LEU A 78 -12.73 3.95 -2.33
CA LEU A 78 -12.24 5.02 -1.46
C LEU A 78 -13.10 6.29 -1.49
N ILE A 79 -13.91 6.48 -2.55
CA ILE A 79 -14.82 7.63 -2.69
C ILE A 79 -15.91 7.53 -1.61
N GLY A 80 -15.63 8.07 -0.42
CA GLY A 80 -16.59 8.21 0.69
C GLY A 80 -16.15 7.69 2.07
N LYS A 81 -14.94 7.16 2.26
CA LYS A 81 -14.60 6.43 3.50
C LYS A 81 -13.31 6.90 4.20
N ARG A 82 -13.46 7.73 5.26
CA ARG A 82 -12.47 7.85 6.36
C ARG A 82 -12.12 6.47 6.97
N SER A 83 -13.00 5.49 6.79
CA SER A 83 -12.86 4.14 7.33
C SER A 83 -11.78 3.28 6.67
N VAL A 84 -11.15 3.67 5.55
CA VAL A 84 -10.19 2.77 4.88
C VAL A 84 -8.88 2.67 5.66
N ILE A 85 -8.27 3.80 6.02
CA ILE A 85 -7.07 3.81 6.87
C ILE A 85 -7.38 3.16 8.23
N GLU A 86 -8.52 3.51 8.83
CA GLU A 86 -8.98 2.91 10.08
C GLU A 86 -9.11 1.39 9.96
N ARG A 87 -9.70 0.90 8.87
CA ARG A 87 -9.84 -0.53 8.60
C ARG A 87 -8.50 -1.22 8.43
N MET A 88 -7.58 -0.62 7.69
CA MET A 88 -6.25 -1.20 7.48
C MET A 88 -5.46 -1.28 8.79
N ILE A 89 -5.48 -0.22 9.61
CA ILE A 89 -4.87 -0.20 10.94
C ILE A 89 -5.57 -1.23 11.84
N ARG A 90 -6.91 -1.31 11.78
CA ARG A 90 -7.68 -2.27 12.56
C ARG A 90 -7.27 -3.71 12.26
N ILE A 91 -7.17 -4.08 10.98
CA ILE A 91 -6.72 -5.42 10.56
C ILE A 91 -5.33 -5.71 11.13
N TYR A 92 -4.40 -4.75 11.07
CA TYR A 92 -3.06 -4.94 11.64
C TYR A 92 -3.09 -5.20 13.15
N VAL A 93 -3.85 -4.39 13.89
CA VAL A 93 -3.98 -4.52 15.36
C VAL A 93 -4.67 -5.83 15.72
N ASP A 94 -5.74 -6.20 15.03
CA ASP A 94 -6.42 -7.47 15.23
C ASP A 94 -5.46 -8.64 14.98
N LEU A 95 -4.61 -8.57 13.94
CA LEU A 95 -3.58 -9.60 13.70
C LEU A 95 -2.53 -9.70 14.81
N LEU A 96 -2.18 -8.60 15.47
CA LEU A 96 -1.25 -8.62 16.61
C LEU A 96 -1.89 -9.22 17.87
N LEU A 97 -3.18 -8.98 18.08
CA LEU A 97 -3.91 -9.41 19.28
C LEU A 97 -4.63 -10.76 19.12
N GLN A 98 -4.75 -11.25 17.88
CA GLN A 98 -5.45 -12.49 17.58
C GLN A 98 -4.83 -13.68 18.33
N ASN A 99 -5.69 -14.50 18.93
CA ASN A 99 -5.33 -15.71 19.69
C ASN A 99 -4.46 -15.47 20.94
N LEU A 100 -4.33 -14.24 21.44
CA LEU A 100 -3.76 -14.01 22.76
C LEU A 100 -4.71 -14.52 23.85
N THR A 101 -4.15 -15.17 24.88
CA THR A 101 -4.92 -15.53 26.07
C THR A 101 -5.29 -14.27 26.87
N PRO A 102 -6.34 -14.30 27.69
CA PRO A 102 -6.71 -13.16 28.53
C PRO A 102 -5.56 -12.64 29.40
N GLU A 103 -4.68 -13.52 29.88
CA GLU A 103 -3.52 -13.16 30.69
C GLU A 103 -2.45 -12.44 29.88
N ARG A 104 -2.19 -12.89 28.65
CA ARG A 104 -1.28 -12.22 27.70
C ARG A 104 -1.81 -10.85 27.33
N LEU A 105 -3.11 -10.76 27.03
CA LEU A 105 -3.76 -9.49 26.70
C LEU A 105 -3.57 -8.45 27.82
N ARG A 106 -3.81 -8.85 29.08
CA ARG A 106 -3.58 -7.99 30.25
C ARG A 106 -2.12 -7.60 30.45
N ARG A 107 -1.17 -8.40 29.99
CA ARG A 107 0.26 -8.06 30.03
C ARG A 107 0.62 -7.04 28.96
N VAL A 108 0.11 -7.21 27.74
CA VAL A 108 0.25 -6.24 26.65
C VAL A 108 -0.36 -4.89 27.05
N GLU A 109 -1.58 -4.88 27.61
CA GLU A 109 -2.23 -3.65 28.08
C GLU A 109 -1.38 -2.93 29.14
N ARG A 110 -0.85 -3.66 30.14
CA ARG A 110 0.05 -3.10 31.15
C ARG A 110 1.36 -2.57 30.57
N ALA A 111 1.95 -3.27 29.60
CA ALA A 111 3.16 -2.81 28.92
C ALA A 111 2.90 -1.52 28.13
N LEU A 112 1.75 -1.41 27.45
CA LEU A 112 1.33 -0.20 26.74
C LEU A 112 1.16 1.00 27.68
N LEU A 113 0.54 0.79 28.85
CA LEU A 113 0.42 1.83 29.88
C LEU A 113 1.79 2.30 30.38
N LYS A 114 2.75 1.37 30.59
CA LYS A 114 4.13 1.71 30.97
C LYS A 114 4.86 2.52 29.90
N LEU A 115 4.57 2.25 28.62
CA LEU A 115 5.11 3.03 27.49
C LEU A 115 4.42 4.40 27.33
N GLY A 116 3.42 4.69 28.17
CA GLY A 116 2.65 5.93 28.13
C GLY A 116 1.75 6.04 26.90
N ALA A 117 1.40 4.93 26.25
CA ALA A 117 0.38 4.95 25.22
C ALA A 117 -0.90 5.50 25.89
N GLY A 118 -1.39 6.67 25.45
CA GLY A 118 -2.54 7.37 26.03
C GLY A 118 -3.86 6.65 25.74
N LEU A 119 -3.93 5.37 26.07
CA LEU A 119 -5.07 4.51 25.86
C LEU A 119 -6.03 4.71 27.03
N ALA A 120 -7.23 5.21 26.74
CA ALA A 120 -8.33 5.20 27.69
C ALA A 120 -8.95 3.79 27.73
N SER A 121 -8.21 2.77 28.18
CA SER A 121 -8.75 1.41 28.35
C SER A 121 -8.53 0.87 29.76
N GLY A 122 -9.63 0.45 30.40
CA GLY A 122 -9.64 -0.58 31.43
C GLY A 122 -10.26 -1.86 30.85
N SER A 123 -9.86 -2.23 29.63
CA SER A 123 -10.63 -3.14 28.78
C SER A 123 -10.31 -4.61 29.07
N LEU A 124 -11.35 -5.42 29.27
CA LEU A 124 -11.21 -6.87 29.51
C LEU A 124 -11.25 -7.72 28.24
N THR A 125 -11.39 -7.13 27.04
CA THR A 125 -11.57 -7.89 25.78
C THR A 125 -10.64 -7.44 24.65
N ASN A 126 -10.25 -8.40 23.80
CA ASN A 126 -9.40 -8.15 22.63
C ASN A 126 -9.99 -7.07 21.72
N GLN A 127 -11.31 -7.08 21.51
CA GLN A 127 -11.97 -6.16 20.60
C GLN A 127 -11.93 -4.72 21.06
N ALA A 128 -12.17 -4.47 22.35
CA ALA A 128 -12.17 -3.12 22.89
C ALA A 128 -10.75 -2.56 23.03
N LEU A 129 -9.76 -3.39 23.40
CA LEU A 129 -8.36 -2.99 23.33
C LEU A 129 -7.93 -2.66 21.89
N ALA A 130 -8.29 -3.51 20.92
CA ALA A 130 -8.01 -3.26 19.51
C ALA A 130 -8.65 -1.95 19.02
N SER A 131 -9.85 -1.60 19.49
CA SER A 131 -10.53 -0.35 19.12
C SER A 131 -9.82 0.87 19.68
N ALA A 132 -9.42 0.81 20.95
CA ALA A 132 -8.68 1.89 21.58
C ALA A 132 -7.33 2.13 20.89
N ILE A 133 -6.60 1.06 20.57
CA ILE A 133 -5.33 1.14 19.84
C ILE A 133 -5.55 1.71 18.43
N THR A 134 -6.56 1.21 17.70
CA THR A 134 -6.88 1.68 16.34
C THR A 134 -7.21 3.17 16.34
N ALA A 135 -8.03 3.63 17.29
CA ALA A 135 -8.39 5.04 17.42
C ALA A 135 -7.17 5.91 17.76
N ALA A 136 -6.33 5.49 18.71
CA ALA A 136 -5.11 6.20 19.08
C ALA A 136 -4.11 6.28 17.90
N ALA A 137 -3.94 5.18 17.16
CA ALA A 137 -3.13 5.13 15.94
C ALA A 137 -3.68 6.04 14.85
N CYS A 138 -4.99 5.99 14.57
CA CYS A 138 -5.63 6.85 13.57
C CYS A 138 -5.56 8.33 13.94
N TYR A 139 -5.69 8.67 15.22
CA TYR A 139 -5.54 10.04 15.70
C TYR A 139 -4.11 10.54 15.50
N SER A 140 -3.12 9.74 15.89
CA SER A 140 -1.70 10.07 15.75
C SER A 140 -1.27 10.16 14.29
N PHE A 141 -1.81 9.27 13.45
CA PHE A 141 -1.75 9.35 12.01
C PHE A 141 -2.38 10.64 11.50
N GLY A 142 -3.61 10.99 11.92
CA GLY A 142 -4.28 12.23 11.54
C GLY A 142 -3.52 13.52 11.92
N LEU A 143 -2.74 13.49 13.01
CA LEU A 143 -1.85 14.57 13.41
C LEU A 143 -0.55 14.62 12.59
N THR A 144 -0.01 13.47 12.20
CA THR A 144 1.26 13.36 11.45
C THR A 144 1.08 13.46 9.94
N THR A 145 -0.14 13.28 9.44
CA THR A 145 -0.38 13.12 8.01
C THR A 145 -0.89 14.38 7.34
N THR A 146 0.03 15.06 6.65
CA THR A 146 -0.23 15.75 5.38
C THR A 146 -0.40 14.74 4.25
N ILE A 147 -0.92 13.52 4.50
CA ILE A 147 -1.12 12.52 3.46
C ILE A 147 -2.02 13.15 2.43
N ASP A 148 -1.42 13.28 1.26
CA ASP A 148 -1.87 14.12 0.18
C ASP A 148 -3.38 14.11 0.09
N ARG A 149 -3.99 15.11 0.75
CA ARG A 149 -5.32 15.57 0.37
C ARG A 149 -5.31 15.90 -1.13
N ALA A 150 -4.15 16.03 -1.78
CA ALA A 150 -3.98 16.02 -3.22
C ALA A 150 -4.39 14.70 -3.92
N LEU A 151 -4.15 13.50 -3.39
CA LEU A 151 -4.62 12.26 -4.05
C LEU A 151 -6.16 12.20 -4.12
N LEU A 152 -6.83 12.71 -3.06
CA LEU A 152 -8.29 12.72 -2.93
C LEU A 152 -8.95 14.02 -3.45
N LYS A 153 -8.29 15.19 -3.37
CA LYS A 153 -8.78 16.49 -3.89
C LYS A 153 -8.36 16.76 -5.33
N ARG A 154 -7.24 16.20 -5.82
CA ARG A 154 -6.79 16.33 -7.23
C ARG A 154 -7.23 15.13 -8.08
N SER A 155 -8.37 14.50 -7.76
CA SER A 155 -9.03 13.61 -8.72
C SER A 155 -9.38 14.35 -10.02
N THR A 156 -9.41 15.68 -10.01
CA THR A 156 -9.57 16.54 -11.20
C THR A 156 -8.29 16.77 -12.01
N LEU A 157 -7.08 16.54 -11.46
CA LEU A 157 -5.79 16.71 -12.16
C LEU A 157 -5.08 15.36 -12.45
N ALA A 158 -5.57 14.26 -11.88
CA ALA A 158 -5.17 12.88 -12.21
C ALA A 158 -5.73 12.38 -13.57
N LEU A 159 -5.97 13.30 -14.53
CA LEU A 159 -6.49 12.98 -15.87
C LEU A 159 -5.38 12.63 -16.88
N THR A 160 -4.11 12.70 -16.48
CA THR A 160 -2.99 12.30 -17.34
C THR A 160 -2.60 10.85 -17.01
N LEU A 161 -2.53 9.99 -18.05
CA LEU A 161 -2.21 8.56 -17.93
C LEU A 161 -0.93 8.30 -17.13
N THR A 162 0.05 9.20 -17.24
CA THR A 162 1.33 9.13 -16.50
C THR A 162 1.18 9.30 -15.00
N GLY A 163 0.33 10.23 -14.57
CA GLY A 163 0.03 10.43 -13.15
C GLY A 163 -0.63 9.19 -12.54
N TRP A 164 -1.59 8.60 -13.25
CA TRP A 164 -2.25 7.37 -12.82
C TRP A 164 -1.25 6.21 -12.68
N TYR A 165 -0.45 5.92 -13.71
CA TYR A 165 0.50 4.80 -13.68
C TYR A 165 1.62 4.97 -12.66
N ALA A 166 2.05 6.20 -12.36
CA ALA A 166 2.99 6.46 -11.27
C ALA A 166 2.42 6.02 -9.91
N TYR A 167 1.15 6.33 -9.62
CA TYR A 167 0.52 5.90 -8.38
C TYR A 167 0.27 4.40 -8.33
N VAL A 168 -0.16 3.79 -9.44
CA VAL A 168 -0.35 2.34 -9.50
C VAL A 168 0.96 1.61 -9.26
N GLN A 169 2.06 2.08 -9.87
CA GLN A 169 3.38 1.49 -9.64
C GLN A 169 3.83 1.65 -8.19
N LYS A 170 3.69 2.85 -7.60
CA LYS A 170 3.99 3.09 -6.19
C LYS A 170 3.18 2.16 -5.26
N ALA A 171 1.91 1.96 -5.58
CA ALA A 171 1.04 1.04 -4.86
C ALA A 171 1.49 -0.42 -4.99
N ALA A 172 1.85 -0.87 -6.20
CA ALA A 172 2.36 -2.20 -6.46
C ALA A 172 3.66 -2.47 -5.70
N ASP A 173 4.61 -1.52 -5.73
CA ASP A 173 5.90 -1.65 -5.03
C ASP A 173 5.70 -1.71 -3.51
N ALA A 174 4.79 -0.91 -2.96
CA ALA A 174 4.45 -0.95 -1.54
C ALA A 174 3.79 -2.28 -1.15
N ALA A 175 2.85 -2.78 -1.96
CA ALA A 175 2.21 -4.07 -1.73
C ALA A 175 3.20 -5.24 -1.81
N ASP A 176 4.17 -5.19 -2.73
CA ASP A 176 5.23 -6.20 -2.84
C ASP A 176 6.19 -6.17 -1.65
N ARG A 177 6.62 -4.97 -1.20
CA ARG A 177 7.38 -4.83 0.05
C ARG A 177 6.61 -5.38 1.25
N LEU A 178 5.31 -5.08 1.36
CA LEU A 178 4.47 -5.63 2.42
C LEU A 178 4.43 -7.17 2.36
N LYS A 179 4.27 -7.74 1.17
CA LYS A 179 4.25 -9.20 1.00
C LYS A 179 5.54 -9.86 1.48
N GLN A 180 6.68 -9.23 1.22
CA GLN A 180 8.00 -9.72 1.65
C GLN A 180 8.21 -9.56 3.17
N GLN A 181 7.80 -8.42 3.75
CA GLN A 181 8.03 -8.11 5.16
C GLN A 181 7.02 -8.78 6.11
N ASN A 182 5.76 -8.84 5.70
CA ASN A 182 4.66 -9.37 6.50
C ASN A 182 3.57 -9.99 5.61
N GLY A 183 3.82 -11.23 5.16
CA GLY A 183 2.89 -11.97 4.33
C GLY A 183 1.49 -12.15 4.95
N MET A 184 1.39 -12.31 6.27
CA MET A 184 0.08 -12.44 6.93
C MET A 184 -0.74 -11.16 6.81
N TYR A 185 -0.12 -10.00 7.04
CA TYR A 185 -0.82 -8.73 6.90
C TYR A 185 -1.15 -8.43 5.43
N TYR A 186 -0.24 -8.74 4.50
CA TYR A 186 -0.51 -8.68 3.06
C TYR A 186 -1.77 -9.48 2.69
N HIS A 187 -1.87 -10.74 3.12
CA HIS A 187 -3.00 -11.59 2.78
C HIS A 187 -4.32 -11.11 3.38
N ALA A 188 -4.28 -10.56 4.61
CA ALA A 188 -5.46 -9.98 5.24
C ALA A 188 -5.96 -8.73 4.48
N LEU A 189 -5.05 -7.83 4.06
CA LEU A 189 -5.43 -6.69 3.22
C LEU A 189 -5.89 -7.14 1.82
N TYR A 190 -5.23 -8.14 1.24
CA TYR A 190 -5.57 -8.65 -0.09
C TYR A 190 -6.98 -9.25 -0.14
N ALA A 191 -7.41 -9.92 0.93
CA ALA A 191 -8.76 -10.48 1.06
C ALA A 191 -9.86 -9.41 1.11
N GLU A 192 -9.52 -8.19 1.52
CA GLU A 192 -10.43 -7.05 1.57
C GLU A 192 -10.21 -6.04 0.43
N GLU A 193 -9.35 -6.36 -0.54
CA GLU A 193 -8.96 -5.46 -1.61
C GLU A 193 -8.39 -4.13 -1.07
N LEU A 194 -7.42 -4.20 -0.14
CA LEU A 194 -6.83 -3.02 0.52
C LEU A 194 -5.31 -2.95 0.38
N GLU A 195 -4.65 -4.00 -0.10
CA GLU A 195 -3.18 -4.11 -0.13
C GLU A 195 -2.53 -3.07 -1.05
N MET A 196 -3.18 -2.73 -2.18
CA MET A 196 -2.69 -1.66 -3.07
C MET A 196 -2.79 -0.27 -2.43
N LEU A 197 -3.46 -0.13 -1.28
CA LEU A 197 -3.49 1.11 -0.50
C LEU A 197 -2.46 1.13 0.63
N TYR A 198 -1.67 0.07 0.80
CA TYR A 198 -0.68 -0.03 1.88
C TYR A 198 0.28 1.14 1.92
N PHE A 199 0.67 1.69 0.75
CA PHE A 199 1.53 2.88 0.66
C PHE A 199 1.03 4.07 1.49
N LEU A 200 -0.27 4.15 1.81
CA LEU A 200 -0.84 5.18 2.67
C LEU A 200 -0.36 5.06 4.13
N ILE A 201 -0.24 3.84 4.64
CA ILE A 201 0.08 3.57 6.05
C ILE A 201 1.47 2.94 6.24
N GLU A 202 2.15 2.63 5.14
CA GLU A 202 3.49 2.03 5.12
C GLU A 202 4.50 2.74 6.03
N PRO A 203 4.61 4.08 6.09
CA PRO A 203 5.59 4.76 6.95
C PRO A 203 5.41 4.49 8.46
N VAL A 204 4.22 4.03 8.85
CA VAL A 204 3.89 3.72 10.24
C VAL A 204 4.08 2.22 10.51
N ILE A 205 3.58 1.37 9.61
CA ILE A 205 3.64 -0.08 9.80
C ILE A 205 5.05 -0.64 9.58
N SER A 206 5.80 -0.12 8.60
CA SER A 206 7.16 -0.59 8.26
C SER A 206 8.21 -0.35 9.35
N ARG A 207 7.90 0.48 10.36
CA ARG A 207 8.76 0.68 11.55
C ARG A 207 8.83 -0.56 12.43
N ASN A 208 7.85 -1.45 12.30
CA ASN A 208 7.79 -2.67 13.10
C ASN A 208 8.60 -3.79 12.44
N PRO A 209 9.37 -4.56 13.22
CA PRO A 209 9.99 -5.77 12.71
C PRO A 209 8.91 -6.77 12.28
N SER A 210 9.30 -7.77 11.49
CA SER A 210 8.42 -8.91 11.18
C SER A 210 8.10 -9.68 12.46
N LEU A 211 6.94 -9.39 13.06
CA LEU A 211 6.51 -10.03 14.29
C LEU A 211 5.89 -11.39 13.98
N ASN A 212 6.39 -12.41 14.65
CA ASN A 212 5.81 -13.75 14.60
C ASN A 212 4.94 -13.95 15.84
N ARG A 213 3.63 -13.99 15.64
CA ARG A 213 2.60 -14.11 16.70
C ARG A 213 2.88 -15.17 17.77
N ILE A 214 3.50 -16.29 17.39
CA ILE A 214 3.74 -17.43 18.30
C ILE A 214 4.96 -17.18 19.18
N MET A 215 5.98 -16.49 18.64
CA MET A 215 7.26 -16.28 19.31
C MET A 215 7.41 -14.88 19.92
N SER A 216 6.59 -13.93 19.48
CA SER A 216 6.70 -12.55 19.91
C SER A 216 6.24 -12.38 21.36
N SER A 217 7.10 -11.73 22.14
CA SER A 217 6.82 -11.45 23.55
C SER A 217 5.73 -10.39 23.70
N ASP A 218 5.09 -10.34 24.87
CA ASP A 218 4.05 -9.34 25.16
C ASP A 218 4.61 -7.91 25.09
N ASP A 219 5.88 -7.71 25.45
CA ASP A 219 6.58 -6.43 25.36
C ASP A 219 6.90 -6.04 23.90
N GLU A 220 7.24 -7.01 23.04
CA GLU A 220 7.44 -6.75 21.61
C GLU A 220 6.13 -6.33 20.92
N ILE A 221 5.02 -6.98 21.27
CA ILE A 221 3.68 -6.63 20.78
C ILE A 221 3.31 -5.22 21.24
N ALA A 222 3.52 -4.91 22.53
CA ALA A 222 3.27 -3.59 23.08
C ALA A 222 4.16 -2.51 22.45
N ALA A 223 5.45 -2.79 22.24
CA ALA A 223 6.36 -1.88 21.57
C ALA A 223 5.93 -1.62 20.12
N ALA A 224 5.49 -2.65 19.41
CA ALA A 224 5.01 -2.51 18.04
C ALA A 224 3.75 -1.66 17.92
N ILE A 225 2.80 -1.85 18.84
CA ILE A 225 1.62 -1.01 18.95
C ILE A 225 2.02 0.43 19.29
N ASN A 226 2.94 0.63 20.23
CA ASN A 226 3.38 1.97 20.62
C ASN A 226 4.06 2.74 19.48
N ARG A 227 4.82 2.06 18.61
CA ARG A 227 5.42 2.66 17.39
C ARG A 227 4.42 3.11 16.33
N ILE A 228 3.20 2.56 16.37
CA ILE A 228 2.11 2.97 15.46
C ILE A 228 1.35 4.15 16.05
N ILE A 229 1.29 4.25 17.39
CA ILE A 229 0.67 5.37 18.10
C ILE A 229 1.61 6.59 18.15
N ARG A 230 2.94 6.43 18.07
CA ARG A 230 3.90 7.52 18.25
C ARG A 230 4.85 7.70 17.06
#